data_AF-B4IZB6-F1
#
_entry.id   AF-B4IZB6-F1
#
_cell.length_a   1.000
_cell.length_b   1.000
_cell.length_c   1.000
_cell.angle_alpha   90.00
_cell.angle_beta   90.00
_cell.angle_gamma   90.00
#
_symmetry.space_group_name_H-M   'P 1'
#
loop_
_entity.id
_entity.type
_entity.pdbx_description
1 polymer ?
#
loop_
_entity_poly.entity_id
_entity_poly.type
_entity_poly.pdbx_seq_one_letter_code
_entity_poly.pdbx_strand_id
1 'polypeptide(L)'
;MYAEKVCVAIAFLACLACIAEAAVYTQPAIINPAHPGKCYDKLTRRSMLPNKEYKPKGICAAMTCDIEARQINIETCPYIEMPGCEELPSDLNWSFPKCCPQFKCVDFKTGKEFVVSI
;
A
#
# COMPACT_ATOMS: atom_id res chain seq x y z
N MET A 1 -39.44 12.98 13.75
CA MET A 1 -38.50 13.90 14.44
C MET A 1 -37.26 13.25 15.06
N TYR A 2 -37.32 12.21 15.90
CA TYR A 2 -36.09 11.58 16.45
C TYR A 2 -35.44 10.59 15.45
N ALA A 3 -36.25 9.76 14.78
CA ALA A 3 -35.78 8.79 13.80
C ALA A 3 -35.10 9.43 12.58
N GLU A 4 -35.62 10.55 12.07
CA GLU A 4 -35.03 11.27 10.93
C GLU A 4 -33.64 11.84 11.26
N LYS A 5 -33.46 12.40 12.47
CA LYS A 5 -32.16 12.90 12.92
C LYS A 5 -31.14 11.77 13.11
N VAL A 6 -31.60 10.61 13.56
CA VAL A 6 -30.76 9.40 13.69
C VAL A 6 -30.35 8.88 12.32
N CYS A 7 -31.26 8.79 11.35
CA CYS A 7 -30.92 8.36 9.99
C CYS A 7 -29.94 9.32 9.28
N VAL A 8 -30.12 10.64 9.45
CA VAL A 8 -29.21 11.64 8.88
C VAL A 8 -27.83 11.55 9.53
N ALA A 9 -27.75 11.36 10.86
CA ALA A 9 -26.47 11.19 11.56
C ALA A 9 -25.74 9.90 11.13
N ILE A 10 -26.46 8.79 10.94
CA ILE A 10 -25.89 7.52 10.46
C ILE A 10 -25.38 7.66 9.02
N ALA A 11 -26.14 8.33 8.14
CA ALA A 11 -25.70 8.58 6.77
C ALA A 11 -24.45 9.48 6.72
N PHE A 12 -24.36 10.48 7.60
CA PHE A 12 -23.18 11.35 7.71
C PHE A 12 -21.94 10.58 8.18
N LEU A 13 -22.09 9.70 9.17
CA LEU A 13 -21.00 8.85 9.67
C LEU A 13 -20.53 7.82 8.62
N ALA A 14 -21.45 7.27 7.82
CA ALA A 14 -21.10 6.33 6.74
C ALA A 14 -20.30 7.01 5.62
N CYS A 15 -20.63 8.26 5.25
CA CYS A 15 -19.87 9.02 4.24
C CYS A 15 -18.44 9.36 4.69
N LEU A 16 -18.22 9.61 5.98
CA LEU A 16 -16.90 9.95 6.52
C LEU A 16 -15.92 8.75 6.54
N ALA A 17 -16.43 7.51 6.49
CA ALA A 17 -15.59 6.31 6.48
C ALA A 17 -14.94 6.01 5.11
N CYS A 18 -15.30 6.74 4.04
CA CYS A 18 -14.88 6.42 2.66
C CYS A 18 -13.62 7.16 2.17
N ILE A 19 -12.97 8.01 2.98
CA ILE A 19 -11.86 8.87 2.53
C ILE A 19 -10.45 8.43 2.96
N ALA A 20 -10.24 7.15 3.30
CA ALA A 20 -8.89 6.66 3.64
C ALA A 20 -8.14 6.16 2.39
N GLU A 21 -7.44 7.07 1.71
CA GLU A 21 -6.38 6.70 0.76
C GLU A 21 -5.08 6.53 1.53
N ALA A 22 -4.80 5.31 2.00
CA ALA A 22 -3.55 5.02 2.69
C ALA A 22 -2.66 4.15 1.79
N ALA A 23 -1.43 4.62 1.51
CA ALA A 23 -0.37 3.82 0.90
C ALA A 23 0.07 2.64 1.80
N VAL A 24 -0.42 2.61 3.04
CA VAL A 24 -0.22 1.53 4.00
C VAL A 24 -1.56 1.03 4.47
N TYR A 25 -1.81 -0.27 4.30
CA TYR A 25 -2.99 -0.94 4.86
C TYR A 25 -2.58 -2.18 5.63
N THR A 26 -3.44 -2.62 6.55
CA THR A 26 -3.23 -3.85 7.31
C THR A 26 -4.27 -4.89 6.93
N GLN A 27 -3.86 -6.16 6.88
CA GLN A 27 -4.77 -7.28 6.73
C GLN A 27 -4.59 -8.30 7.85
N PRO A 28 -5.62 -9.07 8.23
CA PRO A 28 -5.47 -10.16 9.19
C PRO A 28 -4.48 -11.22 8.71
N ALA A 29 -3.54 -11.61 9.56
CA ALA A 29 -2.64 -12.72 9.32
C ALA A 29 -3.35 -14.05 9.58
N ILE A 30 -3.25 -14.99 8.64
CA ILE A 30 -3.71 -16.36 8.88
C ILE A 30 -2.59 -17.14 9.55
N ILE A 31 -2.94 -17.89 10.59
CA ILE A 31 -2.00 -18.83 11.21
C ILE A 31 -2.13 -20.16 10.49
N ASN A 32 -1.07 -20.54 9.77
CA ASN A 32 -1.01 -21.82 9.06
C ASN A 32 -0.41 -22.89 9.98
N PRO A 33 -1.12 -24.01 10.27
CA PRO A 33 -0.59 -25.09 11.11
C PRO A 33 0.71 -25.70 10.61
N ALA A 34 0.96 -25.70 9.29
CA ALA A 34 2.19 -26.21 8.70
C ALA A 34 3.41 -25.30 8.98
N HIS A 35 3.16 -24.03 9.34
CA HIS A 35 4.18 -23.02 9.57
C HIS A 35 3.83 -22.19 10.83
N PRO A 36 3.93 -22.81 12.02
CA PRO A 36 3.61 -22.14 13.28
C PRO A 36 4.53 -20.93 13.50
N GLY A 37 4.00 -19.88 14.14
CA GLY A 37 4.73 -18.65 14.45
C GLY A 37 5.01 -17.74 13.24
N LYS A 38 4.33 -17.96 12.11
CA LYS A 38 4.45 -17.13 10.90
C LYS A 38 3.09 -16.59 10.47
N CYS A 39 3.08 -15.41 9.87
CA CYS A 39 1.89 -14.91 9.18
C CYS A 39 1.80 -15.57 7.81
N TYR A 40 0.65 -16.14 7.46
CA TYR A 40 0.39 -16.65 6.12
C TYR A 40 -0.42 -15.64 5.31
N ASP A 41 0.16 -15.18 4.21
CA ASP A 41 -0.52 -14.37 3.22
C ASP A 41 -1.17 -15.25 2.14
N LYS A 42 -2.48 -15.10 1.94
CA LYS A 42 -3.23 -15.89 0.95
C LYS A 42 -2.92 -15.47 -0.48
N LEU A 43 -2.64 -14.18 -0.71
CA LEU A 43 -2.44 -13.64 -2.05
C LEU A 43 -1.16 -14.19 -2.68
N THR A 44 -0.05 -14.10 -1.95
CA THR A 44 1.27 -14.59 -2.37
C THR A 44 1.53 -16.05 -1.98
N ARG A 45 0.61 -16.67 -1.24
CA ARG A 45 0.73 -18.03 -0.67
C ARG A 45 2.02 -18.23 0.12
N ARG A 46 2.43 -17.19 0.87
CA ARG A 46 3.72 -17.16 1.55
C ARG A 46 3.56 -17.10 3.06
N SER A 47 4.37 -17.88 3.75
CA SER A 47 4.57 -17.75 5.20
C SER A 47 5.71 -16.79 5.50
N MET A 48 5.37 -15.68 6.13
CA MET A 48 6.26 -14.57 6.47
C MET A 48 6.77 -14.72 7.90
N LEU A 49 8.08 -14.54 8.08
CA LEU A 49 8.68 -14.43 9.42
C LEU A 49 8.22 -13.14 10.11
N PRO A 50 7.99 -13.18 11.44
CA PRO A 50 7.68 -11.98 12.21
C PRO A 50 8.75 -10.90 12.05
N ASN A 51 8.31 -9.64 11.93
CA ASN A 51 9.17 -8.45 11.83
C ASN A 51 10.19 -8.49 10.69
N LYS A 52 9.97 -9.34 9.68
CA LYS A 52 10.76 -9.38 8.45
C LYS A 52 9.93 -8.84 7.30
N GLU A 53 10.56 -7.95 6.55
CA GLU A 53 10.02 -7.37 5.35
C GLU A 53 10.11 -8.36 4.18
N TYR A 54 9.02 -8.50 3.43
CA TYR A 54 8.92 -9.31 2.22
C TYR A 54 8.42 -8.45 1.06
N LYS A 55 9.13 -8.49 -0.07
CA LYS A 55 8.81 -7.70 -1.28
C LYS A 55 8.48 -8.63 -2.45
N PRO A 56 7.26 -9.18 -2.50
CA PRO A 56 6.85 -10.06 -3.59
C PRO A 56 6.86 -9.33 -4.94
N LYS A 57 7.32 -10.03 -5.97
CA LYS A 57 7.14 -9.61 -7.36
C LYS A 57 5.68 -9.84 -7.77
N GLY A 58 5.15 -9.00 -8.65
CA GLY A 58 3.81 -9.09 -9.23
C GLY A 58 2.73 -8.23 -8.56
N ILE A 59 2.96 -7.72 -7.35
CA ILE A 59 1.97 -6.90 -6.61
C ILE A 59 2.51 -5.54 -6.13
N CYS A 60 3.76 -5.22 -6.46
CA CYS A 60 4.49 -4.01 -6.06
C CYS A 60 4.19 -3.50 -4.65
N ALA A 61 4.54 -4.31 -3.65
CA ALA A 61 4.32 -3.99 -2.24
C ALA A 61 5.49 -4.47 -1.37
N ALA A 62 5.64 -3.86 -0.20
CA ALA A 62 6.41 -4.38 0.92
C ALA A 62 5.43 -4.86 2.01
N MET A 63 5.67 -6.06 2.54
CA MET A 63 4.81 -6.70 3.51
C MET A 63 5.61 -7.05 4.77
N THR A 64 5.07 -6.77 5.94
CA THR A 64 5.69 -7.14 7.22
C THR A 64 4.68 -7.88 8.11
N CYS A 65 5.12 -8.97 8.71
CA CYS A 65 4.29 -9.76 9.63
C CYS A 65 4.42 -9.23 11.06
N ASP A 66 3.31 -8.75 11.62
CA ASP A 66 3.14 -8.51 13.05
C ASP A 66 2.39 -9.70 13.65
N ILE A 67 3.15 -10.60 14.29
CA ILE A 67 2.60 -11.82 14.86
C ILE A 67 1.81 -11.57 16.15
N GLU A 68 2.14 -10.50 16.88
CA GLU A 68 1.50 -10.16 18.15
C GLU A 68 0.11 -9.56 17.89
N ALA A 69 0.03 -8.62 16.94
CA ALA A 69 -1.24 -8.07 16.46
C ALA A 69 -2.01 -9.04 15.53
N ARG A 70 -1.36 -10.14 15.10
CA ARG A 70 -1.87 -11.09 14.09
C ARG A 70 -2.27 -10.39 12.79
N GLN A 71 -1.40 -9.51 12.30
CA GLN A 71 -1.64 -8.71 11.12
C GLN A 71 -0.44 -8.76 10.17
N ILE A 72 -0.73 -8.49 8.90
CA ILE A 72 0.27 -8.23 7.88
C ILE A 72 0.11 -6.76 7.50
N ASN A 73 1.16 -5.98 7.73
CA ASN A 73 1.24 -4.59 7.31
C ASN A 73 1.73 -4.58 5.86
N ILE A 74 1.03 -3.87 4.99
CA ILE A 74 1.30 -3.84 3.55
C ILE A 74 1.47 -2.38 3.15
N GLU A 75 2.63 -2.09 2.58
CA GLU A 75 2.99 -0.80 2.01
C GLU A 75 3.03 -0.93 0.48
N THR A 76 2.26 -0.09 -0.20
CA THR A 76 2.20 -0.02 -1.66
C THR A 76 2.73 1.32 -2.15
N CYS A 77 2.92 1.45 -3.46
CA CYS A 77 3.32 2.73 -4.04
C CYS A 77 2.28 3.81 -3.72
N PRO A 78 2.69 5.01 -3.29
CA PRO A 78 1.79 6.15 -3.21
C PRO A 78 1.26 6.51 -4.60
N TYR A 79 0.03 7.01 -4.65
CA TYR A 79 -0.47 7.71 -5.82
C TYR A 79 0.15 9.10 -5.86
N ILE A 80 0.79 9.45 -6.98
CA ILE A 80 1.45 10.75 -7.17
C ILE A 80 1.05 11.29 -8.54
N GLU A 81 0.51 12.51 -8.57
CA GLU A 81 0.29 13.27 -9.80
C GLU A 81 1.43 14.28 -9.98
N MET A 82 2.14 14.21 -11.10
CA MET A 82 3.26 15.11 -11.42
C MET A 82 3.04 15.79 -12.77
N PRO A 83 2.26 16.88 -12.82
CA PRO A 83 1.99 17.60 -14.06
C PRO A 83 3.28 18.17 -14.66
N GLY A 84 3.47 17.97 -15.97
CA GLY A 84 4.66 18.44 -16.70
C GLY A 84 5.89 17.54 -16.57
N CYS A 85 5.77 16.39 -15.90
CA CYS A 85 6.79 15.35 -15.89
C CYS A 85 6.34 14.15 -16.74
N GLU A 86 7.30 13.43 -17.31
CA GLU A 86 7.09 12.19 -18.05
C GLU A 86 7.15 11.00 -17.10
N GLU A 87 6.12 10.15 -17.08
CA GLU A 87 6.16 8.89 -16.33
C GLU A 87 7.13 7.92 -17.00
N LEU A 88 8.10 7.43 -16.24
CA LEU A 88 9.05 6.42 -16.66
C LEU A 88 8.44 5.02 -16.53
N PRO A 89 8.91 4.04 -17.34
CA PRO A 89 8.39 2.68 -17.28
C PRO A 89 8.47 2.05 -15.88
N SER A 90 7.34 1.52 -15.41
CA SER A 90 7.25 0.67 -14.23
C SER A 90 7.06 -0.80 -14.63
N ASP A 91 7.60 -1.73 -13.85
CA ASP A 91 7.45 -3.17 -14.06
C ASP A 91 7.11 -3.87 -12.74
N LEU A 92 5.94 -4.51 -12.69
CA LEU A 92 5.49 -5.28 -11.53
C LEU A 92 6.39 -6.49 -11.23
N ASN A 93 7.24 -6.93 -12.17
CA ASN A 93 8.23 -7.97 -11.93
C ASN A 93 9.45 -7.48 -11.13
N TRP A 94 9.58 -6.16 -10.92
CA TRP A 94 10.55 -5.62 -9.99
C TRP A 94 10.01 -5.69 -8.56
N SER A 95 10.91 -5.76 -7.58
CA SER A 95 10.54 -5.69 -6.17
C SER A 95 10.31 -4.24 -5.76
N PHE A 96 9.40 -4.01 -4.83
CA PHE A 96 9.23 -2.71 -4.18
C PHE A 96 10.58 -2.17 -3.64
N PRO A 97 10.83 -0.85 -3.65
CA PRO A 97 10.04 0.22 -4.27
C PRO A 97 10.33 0.41 -5.77
N LYS A 98 11.22 -0.39 -6.38
CA LYS A 98 11.64 -0.19 -7.78
C LYS A 98 10.52 -0.32 -8.79
N CYS A 99 9.52 -1.16 -8.50
CA CYS A 99 8.33 -1.33 -9.35
C CYS A 99 7.35 -0.16 -9.26
N CYS A 100 7.58 0.83 -8.40
CA CYS A 100 6.73 2.01 -8.30
C CYS A 100 6.95 2.98 -9.48
N PRO A 101 5.94 3.79 -9.84
CA PRO A 101 6.09 4.83 -10.85
C PRO A 101 7.24 5.78 -10.51
N GLN A 102 8.03 6.11 -11.52
CA GLN A 102 9.09 7.11 -11.44
C GLN A 102 8.79 8.19 -12.46
N PHE A 103 9.19 9.42 -12.20
CA PHE A 103 8.88 10.54 -13.07
C PHE A 103 10.15 11.27 -13.46
N LYS A 104 10.27 11.55 -14.76
CA LYS A 104 11.32 12.38 -15.32
C LYS A 104 10.80 13.80 -15.46
N CYS A 105 11.39 14.73 -14.73
CA CYS A 105 10.99 16.13 -14.71
C CYS A 105 12.08 17.03 -15.28
N VAL A 106 11.67 18.21 -15.72
CA VAL A 106 12.58 19.29 -16.10
C VAL A 106 12.53 20.37 -15.03
N ASP A 107 13.69 20.75 -14.50
CA ASP A 107 13.79 21.84 -13.53
C ASP A 107 13.49 23.17 -14.23
N PHE A 108 12.46 23.88 -13.75
CA PHE A 108 12.00 25.12 -14.38
C PHE A 108 13.01 26.26 -14.35
N LYS A 109 13.99 26.24 -13.43
CA LYS A 109 14.99 27.31 -13.29
C LYS A 109 16.21 27.04 -14.15
N THR A 110 16.60 25.79 -14.28
CA THR A 110 17.87 25.38 -14.91
C THR A 110 17.69 24.66 -16.23
N GLY A 111 16.47 24.24 -16.57
CA GLY A 111 16.17 23.43 -17.76
C GLY A 111 16.73 22.01 -17.68
N LYS A 112 17.24 21.58 -16.52
CA LYS A 112 17.91 20.29 -16.37
C LYS A 112 16.92 19.18 -16.05
N GLU A 113 17.10 18.03 -16.69
CA GLU A 113 16.32 16.83 -16.41
C GLU A 113 16.75 16.17 -15.08
N PHE A 114 15.78 15.68 -14.30
CA PHE A 114 16.01 14.88 -13.10
C PHE A 114 14.91 13.82 -12.92
N VAL A 115 15.23 12.76 -12.18
CA VAL A 115 14.30 11.66 -11.89
C VAL A 115 13.82 11.77 -10.45
N VAL A 116 12.50 11.69 -10.28
CA VAL A 116 11.84 11.56 -8.98
C VAL A 116 11.45 10.09 -8.82
N SER A 117 11.91 9.50 -7.71
CA SER A 117 11.60 8.14 -7.29
C SER A 117 11.04 8.17 -5.87
N ILE A 118 10.22 7.18 -5.53
CA ILE A 118 9.68 6.95 -4.19
C ILE A 118 10.76 6.34 -3.29
#